data_AF-A0A6A6EA33-F1
#
_entry.id   AF-A0A6A6EA33-F1
#
_cell.length_a   1.000
_cell.length_b   1.000
_cell.length_c   1.000
_cell.angle_alpha   90.00
_cell.angle_beta   90.00
_cell.angle_gamma   90.00
#
_symmetry.space_group_name_H-M   'P 1'
#
loop_
_entity.id
_entity.type
_entity.pdbx_description
1 polymer ?
#
loop_
_entity_poly.entity_id
_entity_poly.type
_entity_poly.pdbx_seq_one_letter_code
_entity_poly.pdbx_strand_id
1 'polypeptide(L)'
;MDRASQVLAQCLPPDIPRTYAALSERGNVPISTLHHRNHGRRSKEELARSRQYLTLEEKAFVKFLFLMSSFGHPVRIKFIRSLAFSIAR
;
A
#
# COMPACT_ATOMS: atom_id res chain seq x y z
N MET A 1 2.76 6.51 6.61
CA MET A 1 1.76 7.50 6.15
C MET A 1 2.13 7.94 4.75
N ASP A 2 1.17 8.00 3.84
CA ASP A 2 1.39 8.57 2.51
C ASP A 2 1.51 10.10 2.54
N ARG A 3 2.05 10.68 1.46
CA ARG A 3 2.35 12.12 1.37
C ARG A 3 1.16 13.03 1.67
N ALA A 4 -0.04 12.70 1.20
CA ALA A 4 -1.23 13.52 1.46
C ALA A 4 -1.60 13.55 2.95
N SER A 5 -1.52 12.41 3.63
CA SER A 5 -1.76 12.30 5.08
C SER A 5 -0.71 13.07 5.89
N GLN A 6 0.56 13.04 5.45
CA GLN A 6 1.63 13.84 6.07
C GLN A 6 1.36 15.33 5.92
N VAL A 7 0.97 15.78 4.72
CA VAL A 7 0.64 17.19 4.46
C VAL A 7 -0.55 17.66 5.28
N LEU A 8 -1.60 16.85 5.43
CA LEU A 8 -2.72 17.17 6.32
C LEU A 8 -2.29 17.28 7.79
N ALA A 9 -1.32 16.49 8.23
CA ALA A 9 -0.79 16.51 9.60
C ALA A 9 0.24 17.62 9.86
N GLN A 10 0.77 18.29 8.82
CA GLN A 10 1.74 19.37 8.99
C GLN A 10 1.10 20.59 9.66
N CYS A 11 1.77 21.12 10.68
CA CYS A 11 1.42 22.42 11.25
C CYS A 11 1.79 23.53 10.27
N LEU A 12 0.82 24.40 9.97
CA LEU A 12 1.08 25.64 9.24
C LEU A 12 1.54 26.73 10.23
N PRO A 13 2.36 27.69 9.76
CA PRO A 13 2.66 28.89 10.53
C PRO A 13 1.37 29.60 10.96
N PRO A 14 1.36 30.27 12.14
CA PRO A 14 0.16 30.90 12.67
C PRO A 14 -0.45 31.97 11.76
N ASP A 15 0.36 32.58 10.89
CA ASP A 15 -0.08 33.62 9.95
C ASP A 15 -0.81 33.07 8.71
N ILE A 16 -0.78 31.76 8.46
CA ILE A 16 -1.37 31.15 7.27
C ILE A 16 -2.64 30.38 7.65
N PRO A 17 -3.81 30.75 7.10
CA PRO A 17 -5.04 29.99 7.31
C PRO A 17 -4.87 28.54 6.84
N ARG A 18 -5.33 27.59 7.65
CA ARG A 18 -5.27 26.15 7.34
C ARG A 18 -6.28 25.76 6.27
N THR A 19 -5.99 26.14 5.03
CA THR A 19 -6.77 25.86 3.84
C THR A 19 -6.13 24.76 3.00
N TYR A 20 -6.93 24.05 2.21
CA TYR A 20 -6.39 23.03 1.29
C TYR A 20 -5.45 23.63 0.23
N ALA A 21 -5.65 24.89 -0.16
CA ALA A 21 -4.77 25.58 -1.12
C ALA A 21 -3.35 25.76 -0.54
N ALA A 22 -3.23 26.33 0.66
CA ALA A 22 -1.94 26.50 1.34
C ALA A 22 -1.23 25.15 1.59
N LEU A 23 -1.99 24.12 1.96
CA LEU A 23 -1.45 22.77 2.15
C LEU A 23 -1.00 22.12 0.83
N SER A 24 -1.75 22.36 -0.25
CA SER A 24 -1.42 21.87 -1.60
C SER A 24 -0.11 22.46 -2.12
N GLU A 25 0.05 23.78 -1.99
CA GLU A 25 1.26 24.50 -2.41
C GLU A 25 2.50 24.02 -1.64
N ARG A 26 2.38 23.91 -0.31
CA ARG A 26 3.51 23.45 0.53
C ARG A 26 3.85 21.98 0.32
N GLY A 27 2.84 21.13 0.19
CA GLY A 27 2.98 19.68 0.09
C GLY A 27 3.29 19.18 -1.32
N ASN A 28 3.05 20.02 -2.34
CA ASN A 28 2.95 19.64 -3.74
C ASN A 28 2.02 18.43 -3.94
N VAL A 29 0.79 18.52 -3.38
CA VAL A 29 -0.25 17.49 -3.48
C VAL A 29 -1.54 18.16 -3.92
N PRO A 30 -2.23 17.69 -4.98
CA PRO A 30 -3.46 18.32 -5.45
C PRO A 30 -4.52 18.51 -4.36
N ILE A 31 -5.18 19.66 -4.34
CA ILE A 31 -6.27 20.02 -3.41
C ILE A 31 -7.32 18.90 -3.31
N SER A 32 -7.74 18.34 -4.46
CA SER A 32 -8.73 17.25 -4.50
C SER A 32 -8.26 16.00 -3.76
N THR A 33 -6.95 15.69 -3.84
CA THR A 33 -6.34 14.56 -3.14
C THR A 33 -6.34 14.79 -1.63
N LEU A 34 -6.04 16.01 -1.17
CA LEU A 34 -6.09 16.40 0.24
C LEU A 34 -7.52 16.35 0.78
N HIS A 35 -8.49 16.89 0.05
CA HIS A 35 -9.90 16.85 0.41
C HIS A 35 -10.40 15.41 0.58
N HIS A 36 -10.21 14.56 -0.43
CA HIS A 36 -10.59 13.14 -0.33
C HIS A 36 -9.91 12.43 0.84
N ARG A 37 -8.65 12.75 1.11
CA ARG A 37 -7.91 12.14 2.21
C ARG A 37 -8.45 12.55 3.57
N ASN A 38 -8.77 13.84 3.76
CA ASN A 38 -9.36 14.36 5.00
C ASN A 38 -10.75 13.76 5.25
N HIS A 39 -11.49 13.45 4.17
CA HIS A 39 -12.77 12.72 4.22
C HIS A 39 -12.63 11.18 4.32
N GLY A 40 -11.43 10.66 4.63
CA GLY A 40 -11.23 9.25 4.98
C GLY A 40 -10.95 8.30 3.82
N ARG A 41 -10.75 8.80 2.59
CA ARG A 41 -10.35 7.95 1.47
C ARG A 41 -8.93 7.44 1.67
N ARG A 42 -8.75 6.12 1.79
CA ARG A 42 -7.43 5.48 1.91
C ARG A 42 -6.56 5.69 0.67
N SER A 43 -5.24 5.68 0.86
CA SER A 43 -4.30 5.64 -0.26
C SER A 43 -4.40 4.30 -0.98
N LYS A 44 -3.96 4.25 -2.25
CA LYS A 44 -3.87 2.98 -2.98
C LYS A 44 -2.95 1.98 -2.27
N GLU A 45 -1.84 2.45 -1.71
CA GLU A 45 -0.88 1.61 -0.97
C GLU A 45 -1.47 1.06 0.32
N GLU A 46 -2.11 1.91 1.12
CA GLU A 46 -2.76 1.50 2.37
C GLU A 46 -3.94 0.57 2.09
N LEU A 47 -4.69 0.84 1.04
CA LEU A 47 -5.74 -0.05 0.56
C LEU A 47 -5.13 -1.41 0.16
N ALA A 48 -4.02 -1.43 -0.59
CA ALA A 48 -3.33 -2.65 -0.97
C ALA A 48 -2.83 -3.44 0.24
N ARG A 49 -2.23 -2.77 1.24
CA ARG A 49 -1.82 -3.40 2.51
C ARG A 49 -3.01 -3.97 3.28
N SER A 50 -4.11 -3.21 3.38
CA SER A 50 -5.32 -3.68 4.08
C SER A 50 -6.03 -4.83 3.36
N ARG A 51 -5.87 -4.91 2.03
CA ARG A 51 -6.37 -6.01 1.19
C ARG A 51 -5.38 -7.17 1.09
N GLN A 52 -4.20 -7.05 1.70
CA GLN A 52 -3.21 -8.11 1.71
C GLN A 52 -3.61 -9.14 2.75
N TYR A 53 -4.33 -10.18 2.30
CA TYR A 53 -4.77 -11.28 3.15
C TYR A 53 -3.74 -12.41 3.26
N LEU A 54 -2.44 -12.14 3.05
CA LEU A 54 -1.43 -13.19 3.11
C LEU A 54 -1.34 -13.79 4.53
N THR A 55 -1.92 -14.97 4.72
CA THR A 55 -1.78 -15.80 5.92
C THR A 55 -0.31 -16.22 6.10
N LEU A 56 0.03 -16.83 7.25
CA LEU A 56 1.39 -17.36 7.48
C LEU A 56 1.79 -18.37 6.38
N GLU A 57 0.84 -19.19 5.95
CA GLU A 57 0.99 -20.18 4.89
C GLU A 57 1.25 -19.54 3.52
N GLU A 58 0.48 -18.53 3.15
CA GLU A 58 0.67 -17.85 1.86
C GLU A 58 2.01 -17.10 1.81
N LYS A 59 2.49 -16.56 2.95
CA LYS A 59 3.84 -15.99 3.06
C LYS A 59 4.94 -17.03 2.85
N ALA A 60 4.80 -18.22 3.43
CA ALA A 60 5.74 -19.32 3.23
C ALA A 60 5.75 -19.78 1.76
N PHE A 61 4.57 -19.85 1.14
CA PHE A 61 4.44 -20.22 -0.25
C PHE A 61 5.11 -19.22 -1.20
N VAL A 62 4.92 -17.91 -0.99
CA VAL A 62 5.60 -16.88 -1.78
C VAL A 62 7.13 -16.99 -1.64
N LYS A 63 7.65 -17.24 -0.43
CA LYS A 63 9.09 -17.47 -0.23
C LYS A 63 9.60 -18.68 -1.00
N PHE A 64 8.85 -19.79 -0.99
CA PHE A 64 9.19 -20.99 -1.76
C PHE A 64 9.23 -20.70 -3.27
N LEU A 65 8.22 -20.01 -3.81
CA LEU A 65 8.19 -19.63 -5.23
C LEU A 65 9.39 -18.76 -5.60
N PHE A 66 9.75 -17.81 -4.74
CA PHE A 66 10.90 -16.94 -4.96
C PHE A 66 12.22 -17.72 -4.91
N LEU A 67 12.37 -18.64 -3.96
CA LEU A 67 13.53 -19.52 -3.84
C LEU A 67 13.74 -20.36 -5.11
N MET A 68 12.66 -20.99 -5.61
CA MET A 68 12.70 -21.76 -6.85
C MET A 68 13.08 -20.91 -8.06
N SER A 69 12.59 -19.66 -8.11
CA SER A 69 12.97 -18.70 -9.14
C SER A 69 14.46 -18.33 -9.07
N SER A 70 14.99 -18.08 -7.87
CA SER A 70 16.42 -17.79 -7.65
C SER A 70 17.33 -18.94 -8.06
N PHE A 71 16.85 -20.19 -7.97
CA PHE A 71 17.56 -21.37 -8.47
C PHE A 71 17.46 -21.57 -9.99
N GLY A 72 16.81 -20.66 -10.73
CA GLY A 72 16.63 -20.77 -12.18
C GLY A 72 15.51 -21.73 -12.59
N HIS A 73 14.66 -22.13 -11.64
CA HIS A 73 13.56 -23.06 -11.85
C HIS A 73 12.23 -22.44 -11.43
N PRO A 74 11.74 -21.42 -12.17
CA PRO A 74 10.47 -20.79 -11.84
C PRO A 74 9.32 -21.80 -11.93
N VAL A 75 8.52 -21.87 -10.86
CA VAL A 75 7.35 -22.77 -10.80
C VAL A 75 6.33 -22.32 -11.84
N ARG A 76 5.91 -23.24 -12.71
CA ARG A 76 4.91 -22.95 -13.75
C ARG A 76 3.56 -22.62 -13.09
N ILE A 77 2.85 -21.63 -13.63
CA ILE A 77 1.57 -21.15 -13.12
C ILE A 77 0.52 -22.27 -12.91
N LYS A 78 0.57 -23.31 -13.76
CA LYS A 78 -0.31 -24.49 -13.67
C LYS A 78 -0.21 -25.25 -12.35
N PHE A 79 0.95 -25.21 -11.68
CA PHE A 79 1.19 -25.93 -10.43
C PHE A 79 0.96 -25.07 -9.18
N ILE A 80 0.76 -23.76 -9.33
CA ILE A 80 0.59 -22.85 -8.19
C ILE A 80 -0.64 -23.23 -7.36
N ARG A 81 -1.76 -23.55 -8.02
CA ARG A 81 -3.00 -23.92 -7.34
C ARG A 81 -2.88 -25.23 -6.55
N SER A 82 -2.25 -26.26 -7.13
CA SER A 82 -2.05 -27.54 -6.46
C SER A 82 -1.11 -27.42 -5.26
N LEU A 83 -0.05 -26.61 -5.39
CA LEU A 83 0.89 -26.37 -4.29
C LEU A 83 0.24 -25.54 -3.17
N ALA A 84 -0.52 -24.49 -3.50
CA ALA A 84 -1.25 -23.72 -2.51
C ALA A 84 -2.22 -24.59 -1.70
N PHE A 85 -2.93 -25.51 -2.36
CA PHE A 85 -3.83 -26.46 -1.69
C PHE A 85 -3.08 -27.40 -0.72
N SER A 86 -1.88 -27.86 -1.09
CA SER A 86 -1.09 -28.74 -0.22
C SER A 86 -0.53 -28.04 1.02
N ILE A 87 -0.38 -26.72 1.00
CA ILE A 87 0.16 -25.94 2.12
C ILE A 87 -0.93 -25.56 3.12
N ALA A 88 -2.19 -25.45 2.69
CA ALA A 88 -3.33 -25.08 3.52
C ALA A 88 -4.01 -26.26 4.25
N ARG A 89 -3.40 -27.46 4.24
CA ARG A 89 -3.92 -28.70 4.84
C ARG A 89 -3.05 -29.15 6.00
#